data_AF-A0A3M1NKG3-F1
#
_entry.id   AF-A0A3M1NKG3-F1
#
_cell.length_a   1.000
_cell.length_b   1.000
_cell.length_c   1.000
_cell.angle_alpha   90.00
_cell.angle_beta   90.00
_cell.angle_gamma   90.00
#
_symmetry.space_group_name_H-M   'P 1'
#
loop_
_entity.id
_entity.type
_entity.pdbx_description
1 polymer ?
#
loop_
_entity_poly.entity_id
_entity_poly.type
_entity_poly.pdbx_seq_one_letter_code
_entity_poly.pdbx_strand_id
1 'polypeptide(L)'
;MRAKRRNVSERVNAILNSPIQKTLHLLNRERATIIKIKKKAEKYDEKTVLRALKETLIPVSIFSSKQSPLEALVVYLKDKKKLTYHEIGEFLGRNERNVWHSYRKGKKKGPIQINDSYFIPLSLFKNRNLSILEHVVNFLAKNNAKNIAKLLKKDPSTIWAVQSRIKKKQPRIDDYYFNKVFQQISELKEDVQRLEKLGLSPEDVLALDTSEILLAPLSIFRTKLSPLEALVKYLVENKSLRLSEAATALNRDQRTVWVTYKNARQKLPRRLGKGRDILIPVSILTNRRMSVLENLVLWLKEQLKLRYCEIAILLKLDQRTVWTVYSRADRKLKNE
;
A
#
# COMPACT_ATOMS: atom_id res chain seq x y z
N MET A 1 38.83 -2.86 -26.30
CA MET A 1 37.52 -3.40 -25.82
C MET A 1 37.32 -3.35 -24.29
N ARG A 2 38.32 -3.58 -23.44
CA ARG A 2 38.15 -3.63 -21.97
C ARG A 2 37.72 -2.28 -21.33
N ALA A 3 38.26 -1.14 -21.78
CA ALA A 3 37.88 0.19 -21.28
C ALA A 3 36.42 0.57 -21.59
N LYS A 4 35.94 0.29 -22.83
CA LYS A 4 34.53 0.50 -23.20
C LYS A 4 33.57 -0.38 -22.38
N ARG A 5 33.95 -1.63 -22.03
CA ARG A 5 33.13 -2.51 -21.17
C ARG A 5 33.05 -2.03 -19.72
N ARG A 6 34.12 -1.43 -19.17
CA ARG A 6 34.11 -0.83 -17.81
C ARG A 6 33.14 0.35 -17.73
N ASN A 7 33.21 1.28 -18.68
CA ASN A 7 32.32 2.45 -18.73
C ASN A 7 30.83 2.06 -18.91
N VAL A 8 30.54 1.02 -19.70
CA VAL A 8 29.17 0.47 -19.83
C VAL A 8 28.71 -0.17 -18.51
N SER A 9 29.57 -0.91 -17.81
CA SER A 9 29.24 -1.49 -16.51
C SER A 9 28.93 -0.42 -15.45
N GLU A 10 29.68 0.68 -15.43
CA GLU A 10 29.47 1.81 -14.52
C GLU A 10 28.13 2.51 -14.79
N ARG A 11 27.79 2.76 -16.07
CA ARG A 11 26.48 3.35 -16.43
C ARG A 11 25.32 2.40 -16.14
N VAL A 12 25.49 1.09 -16.36
CA VAL A 12 24.47 0.09 -16.00
C VAL A 12 24.27 0.05 -14.49
N ASN A 13 25.34 0.10 -13.70
CA ASN A 13 25.25 0.20 -12.24
C ASN A 13 24.58 1.52 -11.80
N ALA A 14 24.85 2.64 -12.47
CA ALA A 14 24.17 3.90 -12.21
C ALA A 14 22.65 3.80 -12.50
N ILE A 15 22.25 3.12 -13.57
CA ILE A 15 20.84 2.88 -13.90
C ILE A 15 20.18 1.97 -12.87
N LEU A 16 20.83 0.87 -12.47
CA LEU A 16 20.32 -0.02 -11.42
C LEU A 16 20.13 0.70 -10.09
N ASN A 17 20.97 1.69 -9.80
CA ASN A 17 20.90 2.51 -8.61
C ASN A 17 20.05 3.79 -8.77
N SER A 18 19.47 4.02 -9.94
CA SER A 18 18.59 5.17 -10.19
C SER A 18 17.34 5.10 -9.30
N PRO A 19 16.76 6.25 -8.92
CA PRO A 19 15.51 6.29 -8.16
C PRO A 19 14.41 5.44 -8.80
N ILE A 20 14.26 5.52 -10.12
CA ILE A 20 13.26 4.77 -10.89
C ILE A 20 13.44 3.26 -10.73
N GLN A 21 14.66 2.72 -10.90
CA GLN A 21 14.90 1.28 -10.78
C GLN A 21 14.80 0.80 -9.33
N LYS A 22 15.21 1.63 -8.36
CA LYS A 22 14.99 1.34 -6.93
C LYS A 22 13.50 1.24 -6.61
N THR A 23 12.68 2.18 -7.10
CA THR A 23 11.23 2.16 -6.97
C THR A 23 10.62 0.93 -7.64
N LEU A 24 11.03 0.59 -8.86
CA LEU A 24 10.55 -0.62 -9.56
C LEU A 24 10.93 -1.91 -8.82
N HIS A 25 12.13 -1.99 -8.25
CA HIS A 25 12.56 -3.15 -7.49
C HIS A 25 11.81 -3.28 -6.16
N LEU A 26 11.55 -2.14 -5.49
CA LEU A 26 10.75 -2.05 -4.28
C LEU A 26 9.29 -2.47 -4.58
N LEU A 27 8.68 -1.94 -5.64
CA LEU A 27 7.33 -2.32 -6.09
C LEU A 27 7.24 -3.81 -6.41
N ASN A 28 8.26 -4.40 -7.06
CA ASN A 28 8.28 -5.83 -7.36
C ASN A 28 8.44 -6.71 -6.11
N ARG A 29 9.15 -6.22 -5.08
CA ARG A 29 9.38 -6.92 -3.80
C ARG A 29 8.16 -6.84 -2.89
N GLU A 30 7.57 -5.67 -2.75
CA GLU A 30 6.43 -5.41 -1.87
C GLU A 30 5.07 -5.62 -2.56
N ARG A 31 5.07 -6.09 -3.83
CA ARG A 31 3.86 -6.31 -4.65
C ARG A 31 2.79 -7.13 -3.93
N ALA A 32 3.18 -8.20 -3.26
CA ALA A 32 2.24 -9.09 -2.56
C ALA A 32 1.57 -8.35 -1.39
N THR A 33 2.33 -7.53 -0.66
CA THR A 33 1.85 -6.68 0.43
C THR A 33 0.90 -5.61 -0.12
N ILE A 34 1.29 -4.90 -1.18
CA ILE A 34 0.49 -3.84 -1.82
C ILE A 34 -0.82 -4.39 -2.40
N ILE A 35 -0.81 -5.53 -3.09
CA ILE A 35 -2.02 -6.18 -3.62
C ILE A 35 -2.93 -6.65 -2.47
N LYS A 36 -2.35 -7.21 -1.40
CA LYS A 36 -3.11 -7.61 -0.21
C LYS A 36 -3.76 -6.40 0.47
N ILE A 37 -3.07 -5.26 0.48
CA ILE A 37 -3.58 -3.98 0.98
C ILE A 37 -4.69 -3.45 0.08
N LYS A 38 -4.52 -3.41 -1.25
CA LYS A 38 -5.55 -2.94 -2.18
C LYS A 38 -6.78 -3.84 -2.22
N LYS A 39 -6.65 -5.16 -2.25
CA LYS A 39 -7.79 -6.08 -2.12
C LYS A 39 -8.50 -5.98 -0.78
N LYS A 40 -7.76 -5.70 0.30
CA LYS A 40 -8.37 -5.36 1.60
C LYS A 40 -9.10 -4.02 1.50
N ALA A 41 -8.53 -3.01 0.83
CA ALA A 41 -9.10 -1.67 0.68
C ALA A 41 -10.35 -1.67 -0.23
N GLU A 42 -10.36 -2.35 -1.37
CA GLU A 42 -11.51 -2.51 -2.29
C GLU A 42 -12.71 -3.22 -1.63
N LYS A 43 -12.46 -4.05 -0.62
CA LYS A 43 -13.51 -4.70 0.17
C LYS A 43 -14.25 -3.72 1.09
N TYR A 44 -13.70 -2.54 1.33
CA TYR A 44 -14.31 -1.50 2.14
C TYR A 44 -14.64 -0.30 1.24
N ASP A 45 -15.87 0.24 1.36
CA ASP A 45 -16.26 1.45 0.65
C ASP A 45 -15.18 2.54 0.81
N GLU A 46 -14.79 3.19 -0.27
CA GLU A 46 -13.67 4.14 -0.35
C GLU A 46 -13.81 5.25 0.72
N LYS A 47 -15.06 5.65 1.01
CA LYS A 47 -15.42 6.57 2.11
C LYS A 47 -15.05 6.04 3.49
N THR A 48 -15.14 4.73 3.72
CA THR A 48 -14.82 4.07 5.00
C THR A 48 -13.31 4.05 5.23
N VAL A 49 -12.52 3.78 4.19
CA VAL A 49 -11.05 3.81 4.26
C VAL A 49 -10.55 5.23 4.47
N LEU A 50 -11.07 6.21 3.73
CA LEU A 50 -10.78 7.64 3.94
C LEU A 50 -11.17 8.12 5.34
N ARG A 51 -12.27 7.61 5.90
CA ARG A 51 -12.72 7.92 7.27
C ARG A 51 -11.80 7.32 8.33
N ALA A 52 -11.27 6.12 8.12
CA ALA A 52 -10.29 5.49 9.00
C ALA A 52 -8.91 6.17 8.94
N LEU A 53 -8.51 6.66 7.77
CA LEU A 53 -7.28 7.44 7.59
C LEU A 53 -7.38 8.83 8.26
N LYS A 54 -8.56 9.47 8.20
CA LYS A 54 -8.86 10.73 8.89
C LYS A 54 -9.27 10.56 10.36
N GLU A 55 -9.17 9.34 10.91
CA GLU A 55 -9.72 9.05 12.22
C GLU A 55 -8.97 9.80 13.33
N THR A 56 -9.69 10.68 14.02
CA THR A 56 -9.16 11.43 15.15
C THR A 56 -8.82 10.48 16.30
N LEU A 57 -7.54 10.41 16.66
CA LEU A 57 -7.06 9.66 17.81
C LEU A 57 -7.17 10.50 19.09
N ILE A 58 -7.64 9.85 20.14
CA ILE A 58 -7.91 10.43 21.47
C ILE A 58 -6.94 9.83 22.49
N PRO A 59 -6.09 10.63 23.15
CA PRO A 59 -5.19 10.14 24.19
C PRO A 59 -5.97 9.55 25.37
N VAL A 60 -5.60 8.36 25.85
CA VAL A 60 -6.27 7.72 27.00
C VAL A 60 -6.12 8.56 28.27
N SER A 61 -5.01 9.29 28.40
CA SER A 61 -4.70 10.10 29.58
C SER A 61 -5.74 11.17 29.88
N ILE A 62 -6.54 11.62 28.90
CA ILE A 62 -7.62 12.59 29.15
C ILE A 62 -8.66 12.06 30.14
N PHE A 63 -8.86 10.74 30.18
CA PHE A 63 -9.83 10.08 31.05
C PHE A 63 -9.32 9.85 32.48
N SER A 64 -8.04 10.19 32.73
CA SER A 64 -7.45 10.13 34.09
C SER A 64 -7.75 11.35 34.95
N SER A 65 -8.44 12.32 34.38
CA SER A 65 -8.73 13.61 35.00
C SER A 65 -9.91 13.55 35.98
N LYS A 66 -10.15 14.66 36.70
CA LYS A 66 -11.28 14.81 37.64
C LYS A 66 -12.62 14.97 36.92
N GLN A 67 -12.61 15.31 35.63
CA GLN A 67 -13.78 15.40 34.77
C GLN A 67 -14.47 14.04 34.63
N SER A 68 -15.78 14.06 34.34
CA SER A 68 -16.43 12.85 33.86
C SER A 68 -15.84 12.45 32.49
N PRO A 69 -15.87 11.17 32.11
CA PRO A 69 -15.28 10.71 30.85
C PRO A 69 -15.79 11.46 29.61
N LEU A 70 -17.09 11.80 29.59
CA LEU A 70 -17.68 12.60 28.51
C LEU A 70 -17.21 14.05 28.56
N GLU A 71 -17.18 14.66 29.74
CA GLU A 71 -16.68 16.03 29.92
C GLU A 71 -15.22 16.15 29.46
N ALA A 72 -14.38 15.19 29.84
CA ALA A 72 -12.97 15.14 29.45
C ALA A 72 -12.81 15.05 27.92
N LEU A 73 -13.56 14.15 27.28
CA LEU A 73 -13.55 13.97 25.83
C LEU A 73 -13.98 15.25 25.10
N VAL A 74 -15.09 15.86 25.54
CA VAL A 74 -15.62 17.07 24.91
C VAL A 74 -14.67 18.27 25.08
N VAL A 75 -14.09 18.47 26.28
CA VAL A 75 -13.12 19.54 26.52
C VAL A 75 -11.87 19.34 25.65
N TYR A 76 -11.36 18.11 25.52
CA TYR A 76 -10.23 17.81 24.63
C TYR A 76 -10.55 18.13 23.16
N LEU A 77 -11.70 17.66 22.65
CA LEU A 77 -12.11 17.90 21.26
C LEU A 77 -12.31 19.39 20.98
N LYS A 78 -12.86 20.14 21.94
CA LYS A 78 -13.10 21.57 21.78
C LYS A 78 -11.81 22.39 21.87
N ASP A 79 -11.01 22.17 22.91
CA ASP A 79 -9.87 23.06 23.20
C ASP A 79 -8.61 22.68 22.41
N LYS A 80 -8.38 21.37 22.18
CA LYS A 80 -7.18 20.87 21.49
C LYS A 80 -7.41 20.56 20.01
N LYS A 81 -8.55 19.97 19.66
CA LYS A 81 -8.90 19.68 18.24
C LYS A 81 -9.68 20.81 17.56
N LYS A 82 -10.07 21.85 18.31
CA LYS A 82 -10.75 23.07 17.81
C LYS A 82 -12.08 22.79 17.09
N LEU A 83 -12.74 21.67 17.39
CA LEU A 83 -14.01 21.33 16.77
C LEU A 83 -15.16 22.22 17.27
N THR A 84 -16.15 22.44 16.40
CA THR A 84 -17.43 23.07 16.76
C THR A 84 -18.28 22.12 17.61
N TYR A 85 -19.26 22.66 18.34
CA TYR A 85 -20.14 21.80 19.14
C TYR A 85 -21.00 20.88 18.25
N HIS A 86 -21.38 21.35 17.07
CA HIS A 86 -22.07 20.59 16.05
C HIS A 86 -21.26 19.37 15.60
N GLU A 87 -20.01 19.57 15.17
CA GLU A 87 -19.12 18.47 14.74
C GLU A 87 -18.89 17.45 15.86
N ILE A 88 -18.64 17.91 17.10
CA ILE A 88 -18.50 17.00 18.25
C ILE A 88 -19.78 16.20 18.47
N GLY A 89 -20.94 16.85 18.33
CA GLY A 89 -22.24 16.19 18.38
C GLY A 89 -22.38 15.11 17.31
N GLU A 90 -22.00 15.39 16.07
CA GLU A 90 -22.04 14.42 14.98
C GLU A 90 -21.11 13.22 15.24
N PHE A 91 -19.88 13.47 15.67
CA PHE A 91 -18.89 12.42 15.95
C PHE A 91 -19.30 11.49 17.08
N LEU A 92 -19.78 12.06 18.18
CA LEU A 92 -20.22 11.29 19.36
C LEU A 92 -21.64 10.75 19.18
N GLY A 93 -22.30 11.12 18.09
CA GLY A 93 -23.74 10.98 17.92
C GLY A 93 -24.45 11.51 19.16
N ARG A 94 -24.31 12.78 19.55
CA ARG A 94 -25.00 13.41 20.69
C ARG A 94 -25.56 14.76 20.26
N ASN A 95 -26.63 15.22 20.90
CA ASN A 95 -27.17 16.56 20.66
C ASN A 95 -26.15 17.62 21.10
N GLU A 96 -26.00 18.67 20.30
CA GLU A 96 -25.13 19.83 20.54
C GLU A 96 -25.32 20.44 21.94
N ARG A 97 -26.55 20.55 22.43
CA ARG A 97 -26.84 21.08 23.78
C ARG A 97 -26.18 20.22 24.86
N ASN A 98 -26.20 18.89 24.71
CA ASN A 98 -25.54 17.98 25.65
C ASN A 98 -24.01 18.12 25.60
N VAL A 99 -23.46 18.33 24.41
CA VAL A 99 -22.04 18.61 24.21
C VAL A 99 -21.66 19.91 24.91
N TRP A 100 -22.41 20.99 24.67
CA TRP A 100 -22.16 22.29 25.30
C TRP A 100 -22.21 22.22 26.84
N HIS A 101 -23.22 21.57 27.42
CA HIS A 101 -23.29 21.41 28.88
C HIS A 101 -22.11 20.61 29.44
N SER A 102 -21.69 19.55 28.73
CA SER A 102 -20.53 18.74 29.12
C SER A 102 -19.23 19.56 29.05
N TYR A 103 -19.06 20.37 28.00
CA TYR A 103 -17.93 21.29 27.87
C TYR A 103 -17.89 22.28 29.04
N ARG A 104 -19.01 22.97 29.30
CA ARG A 104 -19.11 23.99 30.36
C ARG A 104 -18.81 23.41 31.74
N LYS A 105 -19.34 22.21 32.05
CA LYS A 105 -19.06 21.53 33.32
C LYS A 105 -17.61 21.06 33.41
N GLY A 106 -17.07 20.48 32.34
CA GLY A 106 -15.70 19.99 32.29
C GLY A 106 -14.66 21.10 32.45
N LYS A 107 -14.90 22.26 31.82
CA LYS A 107 -14.00 23.43 31.88
C LYS A 107 -13.88 24.01 33.30
N LYS A 108 -14.97 23.98 34.08
CA LYS A 108 -14.95 24.40 35.50
C LYS A 108 -14.05 23.52 36.38
N LYS A 109 -13.76 22.28 35.95
CA LYS A 109 -12.95 21.31 36.72
C LYS A 109 -11.45 21.41 36.44
N GLY A 110 -11.02 22.41 35.68
CA GLY A 110 -9.61 22.70 35.39
C GLY A 110 -9.09 22.09 34.07
N PRO A 111 -7.82 22.34 33.73
CA PRO A 111 -7.21 21.85 32.50
C PRO A 111 -6.97 20.33 32.52
N ILE A 112 -7.03 19.71 31.35
CA ILE A 112 -6.73 18.28 31.18
C ILE A 112 -5.24 18.12 30.93
N GLN A 113 -4.59 17.26 31.72
CA GLN A 113 -3.21 16.83 31.51
C GLN A 113 -3.17 15.73 30.45
N ILE A 114 -2.31 15.89 29.45
CA ILE A 114 -2.12 14.93 28.37
C ILE A 114 -0.71 14.37 28.53
N ASN A 115 -0.63 13.11 28.96
CA ASN A 115 0.61 12.34 29.00
C ASN A 115 0.44 11.16 28.05
N ASP A 116 1.27 11.08 27.03
CA ASP A 116 0.99 10.25 25.86
C ASP A 116 1.70 8.90 25.92
N SER A 117 0.90 7.84 25.90
CA SER A 117 1.39 6.46 25.69
C SER A 117 0.36 5.58 24.98
N TYR A 118 -0.93 5.91 25.07
CA TYR A 118 -2.03 5.14 24.46
C TYR A 118 -3.07 6.05 23.84
N PHE A 119 -3.63 5.62 22.71
CA PHE A 119 -4.64 6.36 21.95
C PHE A 119 -5.84 5.47 21.61
N ILE A 120 -7.03 6.07 21.58
CA ILE A 120 -8.30 5.42 21.24
C ILE A 120 -8.93 6.15 20.05
N PRO A 121 -9.46 5.43 19.05
CA PRO A 121 -10.17 6.06 17.93
C PRO A 121 -11.45 6.78 18.38
N LEU A 122 -11.69 8.00 17.92
CA LEU A 122 -12.89 8.79 18.25
C LEU A 122 -14.19 8.10 17.82
N SER A 123 -14.17 7.37 16.70
CA SER A 123 -15.36 6.68 16.17
C SER A 123 -15.96 5.67 17.14
N LEU A 124 -15.14 5.11 18.03
CA LEU A 124 -15.54 4.14 19.04
C LEU A 124 -16.62 4.72 19.98
N PHE A 125 -16.61 6.03 20.20
CA PHE A 125 -17.56 6.71 21.09
C PHE A 125 -18.90 7.05 20.44
N LYS A 126 -19.11 6.75 19.16
CA LYS A 126 -20.37 7.03 18.45
C LYS A 126 -21.51 6.11 18.93
N ASN A 127 -21.19 4.88 19.34
CA ASN A 127 -22.19 3.93 19.82
C ASN A 127 -22.68 4.35 21.22
N ARG A 128 -23.98 4.63 21.37
CA ARG A 128 -24.60 5.06 22.63
C ARG A 128 -24.91 3.91 23.61
N ASN A 129 -24.80 2.65 23.20
CA ASN A 129 -25.11 1.49 24.05
C ASN A 129 -24.16 1.37 25.23
N LEU A 130 -22.91 1.82 25.04
CA LEU A 130 -21.90 1.90 26.09
C LEU A 130 -21.65 3.36 26.44
N SER A 131 -21.43 3.62 27.72
CA SER A 131 -20.89 4.88 28.21
C SER A 131 -19.46 5.07 27.71
N ILE A 132 -18.99 6.32 27.71
CA ILE A 132 -17.62 6.64 27.28
C ILE A 132 -16.57 5.87 28.09
N LEU A 133 -16.78 5.67 29.40
CA LEU A 133 -15.85 4.88 30.21
C LEU A 133 -15.91 3.38 29.87
N GLU A 134 -17.11 2.85 29.62
CA GLU A 134 -17.26 1.45 29.19
C GLU A 134 -16.53 1.21 27.87
N HIS A 135 -16.65 2.14 26.93
CA HIS A 135 -15.90 2.15 25.67
C HIS A 135 -14.38 2.13 25.87
N VAL A 136 -13.86 3.01 26.72
CA VAL A 136 -12.41 3.06 27.04
C VAL A 136 -11.95 1.76 27.68
N VAL A 137 -12.68 1.26 28.67
CA VAL A 137 -12.32 0.04 29.40
C VAL A 137 -12.42 -1.19 28.50
N ASN A 138 -13.42 -1.25 27.61
CA ASN A 138 -13.56 -2.33 26.63
C ASN A 138 -12.39 -2.35 25.64
N PHE A 139 -12.02 -1.18 25.11
CA PHE A 139 -10.88 -1.06 24.20
C PHE A 139 -9.56 -1.49 24.87
N LEU A 140 -9.39 -1.20 26.16
CA LEU A 140 -8.22 -1.57 26.94
C LEU A 140 -8.28 -2.98 27.52
N ALA A 141 -9.32 -3.78 27.24
CA ALA A 141 -9.57 -5.07 27.89
C ALA A 141 -8.47 -6.12 27.71
N LYS A 142 -7.55 -5.92 26.75
CA LYS A 142 -6.32 -6.73 26.62
C LYS A 142 -5.38 -6.59 27.82
N ASN A 143 -5.52 -5.53 28.60
CA ASN A 143 -4.75 -5.29 29.83
C ASN A 143 -5.51 -5.79 31.07
N ASN A 144 -4.75 -6.21 32.08
CA ASN A 144 -5.32 -6.55 33.39
C ASN A 144 -6.04 -5.33 34.00
N ALA A 145 -7.17 -5.54 34.69
CA ALA A 145 -7.98 -4.49 35.32
C ALA A 145 -7.15 -3.56 36.23
N LYS A 146 -6.15 -4.12 36.93
CA LYS A 146 -5.20 -3.34 37.76
C LYS A 146 -4.39 -2.33 36.92
N ASN A 147 -3.96 -2.72 35.72
CA ASN A 147 -3.19 -1.85 34.84
C ASN A 147 -4.08 -0.74 34.25
N ILE A 148 -5.32 -1.08 33.87
CA ILE A 148 -6.31 -0.10 33.38
C ILE A 148 -6.62 0.92 34.49
N ALA A 149 -6.81 0.46 35.72
CA ALA A 149 -7.05 1.30 36.89
C ALA A 149 -5.90 2.30 37.14
N LYS A 150 -4.65 1.80 37.09
CA LYS A 150 -3.45 2.65 37.18
C LYS A 150 -3.38 3.68 36.06
N LEU A 151 -3.65 3.27 34.82
CA LEU A 151 -3.62 4.14 33.64
C LEU A 151 -4.69 5.26 33.71
N LEU A 152 -5.89 4.93 34.15
CA LEU A 152 -7.01 5.86 34.27
C LEU A 152 -7.06 6.60 35.61
N LYS A 153 -6.12 6.35 36.54
CA LYS A 153 -6.13 6.85 37.92
C LYS A 153 -7.51 6.63 38.58
N LYS A 154 -8.07 5.43 38.42
CA LYS A 154 -9.36 4.99 39.01
C LYS A 154 -9.13 3.81 39.94
N ASP A 155 -10.09 3.58 40.83
CA ASP A 155 -10.09 2.40 41.69
C ASP A 155 -10.28 1.10 40.86
N PRO A 156 -9.50 0.03 41.12
CA PRO A 156 -9.65 -1.25 40.43
C PRO A 156 -11.06 -1.84 40.48
N SER A 157 -11.78 -1.65 41.58
CA SER A 157 -13.16 -2.13 41.74
C SER A 157 -14.12 -1.40 40.82
N THR A 158 -13.88 -0.10 40.57
CA THR A 158 -14.64 0.67 39.57
C THR A 158 -14.44 0.10 38.17
N ILE A 159 -13.19 -0.23 37.79
CA ILE A 159 -12.90 -0.84 36.49
C ILE A 159 -13.57 -2.21 36.38
N TRP A 160 -13.52 -3.02 37.43
CA TRP A 160 -14.16 -4.33 37.45
C TRP A 160 -15.69 -4.25 37.31
N ALA A 161 -16.32 -3.30 38.01
CA ALA A 161 -17.75 -3.05 37.88
C ALA A 161 -18.13 -2.61 36.46
N VAL A 162 -17.30 -1.76 35.82
CA VAL A 162 -17.48 -1.35 34.42
C VAL A 162 -17.34 -2.54 33.47
N GLN A 163 -16.32 -3.39 33.64
CA GLN A 163 -16.16 -4.63 32.86
C GLN A 163 -17.36 -5.56 32.99
N SER A 164 -17.88 -5.70 34.21
CA SER A 164 -19.07 -6.52 34.46
C SER A 164 -20.33 -5.94 33.80
N ARG A 165 -20.49 -4.61 33.79
CA ARG A 165 -21.58 -3.94 33.07
C ARG A 165 -21.46 -4.12 31.55
N ILE A 166 -20.25 -4.04 31.00
CA ILE A 166 -19.99 -4.29 29.57
C ILE A 166 -20.44 -5.71 29.21
N LYS A 167 -20.00 -6.73 29.97
CA LYS A 167 -20.40 -8.14 29.77
C LYS A 167 -21.91 -8.36 29.80
N LYS A 168 -22.64 -7.59 30.63
CA LYS A 168 -24.11 -7.66 30.71
C LYS A 168 -24.81 -6.92 29.55
N LYS A 169 -24.21 -5.84 29.05
CA LYS A 169 -24.77 -4.98 27.98
C LYS A 169 -24.48 -5.51 26.58
N GLN A 170 -23.48 -6.37 26.40
CA GLN A 170 -23.15 -6.94 25.10
C GLN A 170 -24.04 -8.16 24.79
N PRO A 171 -24.95 -8.09 23.81
CA PRO A 171 -25.31 -9.27 23.04
C PRO A 171 -24.04 -9.80 22.34
N ARG A 172 -23.98 -11.11 22.05
CA ARG A 172 -22.85 -11.87 21.45
C ARG A 172 -22.35 -11.38 20.07
N ILE A 173 -22.64 -10.16 19.66
CA ILE A 173 -22.44 -9.66 18.29
C ILE A 173 -21.39 -8.55 18.29
N ASP A 174 -20.33 -8.80 17.50
CA ASP A 174 -19.38 -7.84 16.88
C ASP A 174 -18.02 -7.50 17.54
N ASP A 175 -17.57 -8.20 18.58
CA ASP A 175 -16.15 -8.11 18.98
C ASP A 175 -15.20 -8.73 17.94
N TYR A 176 -15.69 -9.62 17.07
CA TYR A 176 -14.89 -10.22 16.01
C TYR A 176 -14.60 -9.24 14.87
N TYR A 177 -15.60 -8.48 14.41
CA TYR A 177 -15.45 -7.56 13.28
C TYR A 177 -14.62 -6.34 13.65
N PHE A 178 -14.88 -5.72 14.81
CA PHE A 178 -14.14 -4.51 15.20
C PHE A 178 -12.68 -4.81 15.51
N ASN A 179 -12.37 -5.87 16.26
CA ASN A 179 -10.99 -6.23 16.57
C ASN A 179 -10.21 -6.70 15.32
N LYS A 180 -10.85 -7.43 14.40
CA LYS A 180 -10.22 -7.86 13.14
C LYS A 180 -9.95 -6.68 12.21
N VAL A 181 -10.89 -5.74 12.10
CA VAL A 181 -10.72 -4.52 11.29
C VAL A 181 -9.67 -3.61 11.93
N PHE A 182 -9.68 -3.43 13.26
CA PHE A 182 -8.70 -2.60 13.96
C PHE A 182 -7.28 -3.16 13.90
N GLN A 183 -7.11 -4.48 14.04
CA GLN A 183 -5.82 -5.14 13.87
C GLN A 183 -5.30 -5.00 12.43
N GLN A 184 -6.17 -5.10 11.43
CA GLN A 184 -5.82 -4.88 10.03
C GLN A 184 -5.49 -3.40 9.72
N ILE A 185 -6.14 -2.44 10.39
CA ILE A 185 -5.84 -1.01 10.27
C ILE A 185 -4.50 -0.67 10.95
N SER A 186 -4.18 -1.31 12.08
CA SER A 186 -2.88 -1.15 12.76
C SER A 186 -1.73 -1.66 11.87
N GLU A 187 -1.90 -2.82 11.24
CA GLU A 187 -0.95 -3.35 10.25
C GLU A 187 -0.78 -2.39 9.06
N LEU A 188 -1.88 -1.85 8.54
CA LEU A 188 -1.86 -0.87 7.45
C LEU A 188 -1.11 0.43 7.82
N LYS A 189 -1.22 0.89 9.07
CA LYS A 189 -0.52 2.10 9.54
C LYS A 189 0.99 1.88 9.64
N GLU A 190 1.43 0.71 10.09
CA GLU A 190 2.85 0.37 10.10
C GLU A 190 3.43 0.30 8.68
N ASP A 191 2.66 -0.27 7.73
CA ASP A 191 3.07 -0.34 6.34
C ASP A 191 3.10 1.05 5.68
N VAL A 192 2.14 1.93 5.97
CA VAL A 192 2.16 3.33 5.52
C VAL A 192 3.35 4.09 6.10
N GLN A 193 3.67 3.94 7.39
CA GLN A 193 4.86 4.56 7.98
C GLN A 193 6.17 4.02 7.38
N ARG A 194 6.22 2.74 6.98
CA ARG A 194 7.36 2.20 6.25
C ARG A 194 7.51 2.85 4.87
N LEU A 195 6.40 3.12 4.19
CA LEU A 195 6.39 3.78 2.88
C LEU A 195 6.80 5.27 2.98
N GLU A 196 6.34 5.98 4.01
CA GLU A 196 6.73 7.37 4.28
C GLU A 196 8.24 7.50 4.57
N LYS A 197 8.82 6.56 5.33
CA LYS A 197 10.28 6.49 5.56
C LYS A 197 11.09 6.27 4.28
N LEU A 198 10.45 5.80 3.22
CA LEU A 198 11.05 5.57 1.90
C LEU A 198 10.80 6.74 0.93
N GLY A 199 10.19 7.83 1.40
CA GLY A 199 9.95 9.05 0.62
C GLY A 199 8.78 8.97 -0.35
N LEU A 200 7.88 8.00 -0.18
CA LEU A 200 6.67 7.85 -0.98
C LEU A 200 5.47 8.36 -0.17
N SER A 201 4.72 9.31 -0.72
CA SER A 201 3.51 9.81 -0.06
C SER A 201 2.36 8.81 -0.22
N PRO A 202 1.36 8.82 0.69
CA PRO A 202 0.13 8.03 0.52
C PRO A 202 -0.60 8.34 -0.80
N GLU A 203 -0.48 9.57 -1.28
CA GLU A 203 -1.05 10.04 -2.55
C GLU A 203 -0.32 9.45 -3.75
N ASP A 204 1.01 9.32 -3.70
CA ASP A 204 1.80 8.61 -4.73
C ASP A 204 1.41 7.12 -4.80
N VAL A 205 1.11 6.50 -3.66
CA VAL A 205 0.69 5.09 -3.58
C VAL A 205 -0.73 4.85 -4.09
N LEU A 206 -1.62 5.83 -3.90
CA LEU A 206 -2.98 5.83 -4.45
C LEU A 206 -3.00 6.18 -5.94
N ALA A 207 -2.17 7.13 -6.37
CA ALA A 207 -1.98 7.56 -7.75
C ALA A 207 -1.18 6.56 -8.59
N LEU A 208 -0.44 5.64 -7.96
CA LEU A 208 0.07 4.45 -8.61
C LEU A 208 -1.13 3.62 -9.08
N ASP A 209 -1.43 3.78 -10.37
CA ASP A 209 -2.31 2.92 -11.13
C ASP A 209 -1.81 1.48 -10.96
N THR A 210 -2.45 0.74 -10.05
CA THR A 210 -2.16 -0.68 -9.81
C THR A 210 -2.98 -1.55 -10.75
N SER A 211 -3.27 -1.08 -11.95
CA SER A 211 -3.32 -1.98 -13.09
C SER A 211 -1.96 -2.68 -13.15
N GLU A 212 -1.92 -3.87 -12.54
CA GLU A 212 -0.79 -4.78 -12.36
C GLU A 212 0.48 -4.40 -13.16
N ILE A 213 1.38 -3.59 -12.59
CA ILE A 213 2.67 -3.31 -13.23
C ILE A 213 3.48 -4.62 -13.20
N LEU A 214 3.26 -5.45 -14.20
CA LEU A 214 4.01 -6.65 -14.46
C LEU A 214 5.40 -6.20 -14.89
N LEU A 215 6.42 -6.65 -14.16
CA LEU A 215 7.81 -6.30 -14.43
C LEU A 215 8.56 -7.53 -14.95
N ALA A 216 9.27 -7.33 -16.06
CA ALA A 216 10.12 -8.31 -16.70
C ALA A 216 11.60 -7.87 -16.60
N PRO A 217 12.52 -8.74 -16.15
CA PRO A 217 13.94 -8.42 -16.16
C PRO A 217 14.50 -8.46 -17.58
N LEU A 218 15.33 -7.49 -17.95
CA LEU A 218 15.92 -7.36 -19.28
C LEU A 218 16.68 -8.62 -19.75
N SER A 219 17.24 -9.39 -18.83
CA SER A 219 18.02 -10.60 -19.05
C SER A 219 17.21 -11.74 -19.65
N ILE A 220 15.88 -11.74 -19.56
CA ILE A 220 15.06 -12.77 -20.23
C ILE A 220 15.25 -12.72 -21.75
N PHE A 221 15.56 -11.54 -22.28
CA PHE A 221 15.78 -11.32 -23.71
C PHE A 221 17.20 -11.69 -24.18
N ARG A 222 18.10 -12.13 -23.29
CA ARG A 222 19.48 -12.56 -23.62
C ARG A 222 19.58 -14.05 -23.98
N THR A 223 18.45 -14.67 -24.33
CA THR A 223 18.35 -16.12 -24.56
C THR A 223 18.28 -16.43 -26.05
N LYS A 224 18.29 -17.73 -26.40
CA LYS A 224 18.06 -18.19 -27.78
C LYS A 224 16.58 -18.11 -28.20
N LEU A 225 15.68 -17.76 -27.28
CA LEU A 225 14.26 -17.60 -27.55
C LEU A 225 14.01 -16.29 -28.29
N SER A 226 12.95 -16.24 -29.10
CA SER A 226 12.48 -14.95 -29.61
C SER A 226 12.03 -14.05 -28.44
N PRO A 227 12.05 -12.72 -28.60
CA PRO A 227 11.67 -11.81 -27.51
C PRO A 227 10.25 -12.06 -26.96
N LEU A 228 9.30 -12.45 -27.82
CA LEU A 228 7.95 -12.83 -27.39
C LEU A 228 7.94 -14.18 -26.66
N GLU A 229 8.69 -15.18 -27.15
CA GLU A 229 8.84 -16.48 -26.49
C GLU A 229 9.44 -16.35 -25.09
N ALA A 230 10.49 -15.53 -24.94
CA ALA A 230 11.13 -15.25 -23.67
C ALA A 230 10.17 -14.59 -22.67
N LEU A 231 9.43 -13.59 -23.13
CA LEU A 231 8.46 -12.86 -22.31
C LEU A 231 7.31 -13.76 -21.84
N VAL A 232 6.69 -14.50 -22.76
CA VAL A 232 5.59 -15.43 -22.44
C VAL A 232 6.06 -16.51 -21.46
N LYS A 233 7.23 -17.12 -21.71
CA LYS A 233 7.79 -18.12 -20.80
C LYS A 233 8.04 -17.55 -19.39
N TYR A 234 8.55 -16.33 -19.30
CA TYR A 234 8.75 -15.65 -18.00
C TYR A 234 7.43 -15.42 -17.26
N LEU A 235 6.40 -14.92 -17.94
CA LEU A 235 5.10 -14.66 -17.33
C LEU A 235 4.44 -15.94 -16.79
N VAL A 236 4.50 -17.03 -17.55
CA VAL A 236 3.90 -18.30 -17.15
C VAL A 236 4.71 -19.00 -16.07
N GLU A 237 6.04 -19.12 -16.22
CA GLU A 237 6.85 -19.94 -15.31
C GLU A 237 7.37 -19.18 -14.08
N ASN A 238 7.78 -17.91 -14.26
CA ASN A 238 8.40 -17.14 -13.19
C ASN A 238 7.37 -16.26 -12.45
N LYS A 239 6.36 -15.74 -13.15
CA LYS A 239 5.25 -14.99 -12.54
C LYS A 239 4.02 -15.86 -12.23
N SER A 240 4.04 -17.14 -12.61
CA SER A 240 2.95 -18.11 -12.34
C SER A 240 1.59 -17.66 -12.86
N LEU A 241 1.56 -16.88 -13.95
CA LEU A 241 0.31 -16.44 -14.56
C LEU A 241 -0.35 -17.56 -15.36
N ARG A 242 -1.68 -17.58 -15.36
CA ARG A 242 -2.46 -18.38 -16.30
C ARG A 242 -2.24 -17.86 -17.71
N LEU A 243 -2.41 -18.74 -18.71
CA LEU A 243 -2.25 -18.35 -20.11
C LEU A 243 -3.23 -17.25 -20.53
N SER A 244 -4.45 -17.26 -19.99
CA SER A 244 -5.44 -16.19 -20.19
C SER A 244 -4.96 -14.86 -19.59
N GLU A 245 -4.40 -14.88 -18.39
CA GLU A 245 -3.87 -13.67 -17.73
C GLU A 245 -2.67 -13.10 -18.49
N ALA A 246 -1.76 -13.97 -18.96
CA ALA A 246 -0.63 -13.56 -19.79
C ALA A 246 -1.08 -13.00 -21.16
N ALA A 247 -2.17 -13.52 -21.72
CA ALA A 247 -2.77 -13.02 -22.96
C ALA A 247 -3.34 -11.61 -22.77
N THR A 248 -4.11 -11.39 -21.70
CA THR A 248 -4.60 -10.06 -21.31
C THR A 248 -3.45 -9.09 -21.07
N ALA A 249 -2.44 -9.49 -20.30
CA ALA A 249 -1.29 -8.64 -19.98
C ALA A 249 -0.46 -8.20 -21.18
N LEU A 250 -0.46 -8.99 -22.27
CA LEU A 250 0.28 -8.69 -23.50
C LEU A 250 -0.60 -8.09 -24.60
N ASN A 251 -1.90 -7.94 -24.36
CA ASN A 251 -2.90 -7.62 -25.38
C ASN A 251 -2.78 -8.56 -26.61
N ARG A 252 -2.75 -9.87 -26.37
CA ARG A 252 -2.63 -10.91 -27.40
C ARG A 252 -3.72 -11.96 -27.24
N ASP A 253 -4.05 -12.64 -28.34
CA ASP A 253 -4.94 -13.78 -28.30
C ASP A 253 -4.33 -14.95 -27.49
N GLN A 254 -5.17 -15.64 -26.71
CA GLN A 254 -4.73 -16.73 -25.84
C GLN A 254 -4.13 -17.91 -26.62
N ARG A 255 -4.60 -18.20 -27.85
CA ARG A 255 -4.03 -19.26 -28.69
C ARG A 255 -2.61 -18.89 -29.11
N THR A 256 -2.38 -17.62 -29.45
CA THR A 256 -1.04 -17.10 -29.76
C THR A 256 -0.09 -17.26 -28.57
N VAL A 257 -0.55 -16.93 -27.36
CA VAL A 257 0.23 -17.10 -26.14
C VAL A 257 0.53 -18.57 -25.85
N TRP A 258 -0.45 -19.47 -26.02
CA TRP A 258 -0.25 -20.91 -25.81
C TRP A 258 0.78 -21.51 -26.78
N VAL A 259 0.66 -21.23 -28.09
CA VAL A 259 1.63 -21.73 -29.09
C VAL A 259 3.02 -21.18 -28.79
N THR A 260 3.12 -19.88 -28.48
CA THR A 260 4.38 -19.23 -28.12
C THR A 260 5.01 -19.88 -26.89
N TYR A 261 4.22 -20.14 -25.84
CA TYR A 261 4.68 -20.80 -24.63
C TYR A 261 5.17 -22.22 -24.90
N LYS A 262 4.41 -23.00 -25.67
CA LYS A 262 4.77 -24.37 -26.08
C LYS A 262 6.11 -24.39 -26.81
N ASN A 263 6.29 -23.52 -27.80
CA ASN A 263 7.54 -23.41 -28.57
C ASN A 263 8.71 -22.95 -27.68
N ALA A 264 8.48 -21.98 -26.79
CA ALA A 264 9.49 -21.50 -25.85
C ALA A 264 9.94 -22.61 -24.89
N ARG A 265 9.02 -23.43 -24.39
CA ARG A 265 9.31 -24.55 -23.50
C ARG A 265 10.07 -25.68 -24.21
N GLN A 266 9.77 -25.94 -25.49
CA GLN A 266 10.52 -26.90 -26.29
C GLN A 266 11.97 -26.43 -26.55
N LYS A 267 12.15 -25.17 -26.98
CA LYS A 267 13.47 -24.60 -27.26
C LYS A 267 14.34 -24.41 -26.01
N LEU A 268 13.71 -24.10 -24.87
CA LEU A 268 14.38 -23.92 -23.59
C LEU A 268 13.56 -24.59 -22.47
N PRO A 269 13.82 -25.86 -22.13
CA PRO A 269 13.08 -26.57 -21.08
C PRO A 269 13.31 -26.01 -19.68
N ARG A 270 14.49 -25.42 -19.43
CA ARG A 270 14.84 -24.82 -18.12
C ARG A 270 14.14 -23.48 -17.91
N ARG A 271 13.87 -23.15 -16.64
CA ARG A 271 13.31 -21.84 -16.24
C ARG A 271 14.28 -20.70 -16.50
N LEU A 272 13.74 -19.51 -16.73
CA LEU A 272 14.55 -18.30 -16.88
C LEU A 272 15.15 -17.87 -15.54
N GLY A 273 16.41 -17.44 -15.56
CA GLY A 273 17.17 -17.10 -14.35
C GLY A 273 16.58 -15.93 -13.56
N LYS A 274 16.83 -15.92 -12.24
CA LYS A 274 16.49 -14.82 -11.33
C LYS A 274 17.78 -14.10 -10.95
N GLY A 275 17.98 -12.88 -11.42
CA GLY A 275 19.14 -12.04 -11.10
C GLY A 275 18.74 -10.59 -10.82
N ARG A 276 19.63 -9.83 -10.19
CA ARG A 276 19.53 -8.36 -10.13
C ARG A 276 19.73 -7.82 -11.53
N ASP A 277 18.73 -7.13 -12.04
CA ASP A 277 18.68 -6.74 -13.44
C ASP A 277 17.78 -5.53 -13.65
N ILE A 278 17.92 -4.90 -14.81
CA ILE A 278 17.06 -3.78 -15.22
C ILE A 278 15.64 -4.32 -15.37
N LEU A 279 14.70 -3.76 -14.61
CA LEU A 279 13.29 -4.11 -14.68
C LEU A 279 12.57 -3.24 -15.70
N ILE A 280 11.70 -3.89 -16.47
CA ILE A 280 10.97 -3.30 -17.59
C ILE A 280 9.48 -3.52 -17.36
N PRO A 281 8.64 -2.49 -17.43
CA PRO A 281 7.19 -2.65 -17.42
C PRO A 281 6.72 -3.47 -18.60
N VAL A 282 5.94 -4.53 -18.39
CA VAL A 282 5.36 -5.35 -19.47
C VAL A 282 4.34 -4.54 -20.27
N SER A 283 3.74 -3.51 -19.68
CA SER A 283 2.83 -2.57 -20.34
C SER A 283 3.42 -1.94 -21.61
N ILE A 284 4.73 -1.65 -21.62
CA ILE A 284 5.41 -1.09 -22.81
C ILE A 284 5.49 -2.09 -23.97
N LEU A 285 5.27 -3.39 -23.72
CA LEU A 285 5.37 -4.47 -24.71
C LEU A 285 3.99 -4.87 -25.29
N THR A 286 2.93 -4.16 -24.92
CA THR A 286 1.54 -4.45 -25.32
C THR A 286 1.19 -3.92 -26.72
N ASN A 287 1.91 -2.91 -27.21
CA ASN A 287 1.61 -2.31 -28.52
C ASN A 287 1.87 -3.34 -29.64
N ARG A 288 0.79 -3.78 -30.30
CA ARG A 288 0.80 -4.81 -31.35
C ARG A 288 1.31 -4.31 -32.71
N ARG A 289 1.37 -3.00 -32.95
CA ARG A 289 1.93 -2.42 -34.20
C ARG A 289 3.44 -2.68 -34.29
N MET A 290 4.08 -2.78 -33.14
CA MET A 290 5.49 -3.07 -32.99
C MET A 290 5.72 -4.50 -32.48
N SER A 291 6.83 -5.09 -32.88
CA SER A 291 7.32 -6.32 -32.26
C SER A 291 7.75 -6.06 -30.82
N VAL A 292 7.84 -7.11 -30.01
CA VAL A 292 8.32 -7.00 -28.62
C VAL A 292 9.73 -6.39 -28.58
N LEU A 293 10.58 -6.72 -29.56
CA LEU A 293 11.94 -6.17 -29.64
C LEU A 293 11.95 -4.68 -30.01
N GLU A 294 11.07 -4.27 -30.93
CA GLU A 294 10.91 -2.88 -31.34
C GLU A 294 10.47 -2.01 -30.15
N ASN A 295 9.42 -2.43 -29.44
CA ASN A 295 8.96 -1.75 -28.22
C ASN A 295 10.07 -1.66 -27.15
N LEU A 296 10.78 -2.76 -26.93
CA LEU A 296 11.86 -2.84 -25.96
C LEU A 296 13.02 -1.89 -26.29
N VAL A 297 13.50 -1.92 -27.53
CA VAL A 297 14.62 -1.07 -27.97
C VAL A 297 14.23 0.41 -27.95
N LEU A 298 13.01 0.74 -28.39
CA LEU A 298 12.48 2.10 -28.33
C LEU A 298 12.47 2.63 -26.89
N TRP A 299 11.94 1.85 -25.94
CA TRP A 299 11.91 2.25 -24.53
C TRP A 299 13.31 2.41 -23.92
N LEU A 300 14.23 1.48 -24.19
CA LEU A 300 15.61 1.57 -23.71
C LEU A 300 16.34 2.81 -24.24
N LYS A 301 16.04 3.18 -25.49
CA LYS A 301 16.63 4.35 -26.14
C LYS A 301 16.01 5.66 -25.61
N GLU A 302 14.69 5.71 -25.53
CA GLU A 302 13.98 6.96 -25.21
C GLU A 302 13.84 7.23 -23.72
N GLN A 303 13.57 6.22 -22.91
CA GLN A 303 13.32 6.39 -21.46
C GLN A 303 14.60 6.28 -20.65
N LEU A 304 15.50 5.35 -21.00
CA LEU A 304 16.78 5.18 -20.31
C LEU A 304 17.94 5.93 -20.98
N LYS A 305 17.69 6.63 -22.10
CA LYS A 305 18.67 7.44 -22.85
C LYS A 305 19.98 6.68 -23.14
N LEU A 306 19.86 5.39 -23.44
CA LEU A 306 21.00 4.52 -23.73
C LEU A 306 21.52 4.71 -25.16
N ARG A 307 22.82 4.46 -25.37
CA ARG A 307 23.43 4.41 -26.70
C ARG A 307 23.15 3.06 -27.36
N TYR A 308 23.17 3.00 -28.69
CA TYR A 308 22.92 1.75 -29.42
C TYR A 308 23.91 0.64 -29.05
N CYS A 309 25.19 0.98 -28.86
CA CYS A 309 26.20 0.04 -28.41
C CYS A 309 25.92 -0.52 -27.01
N GLU A 310 25.30 0.27 -26.12
CA GLU A 310 24.93 -0.17 -24.77
C GLU A 310 23.74 -1.11 -24.81
N ILE A 311 22.72 -0.78 -25.59
CA ILE A 311 21.55 -1.63 -25.81
C ILE A 311 21.98 -2.97 -26.44
N ALA A 312 22.90 -2.92 -27.41
CA ALA A 312 23.46 -4.11 -28.06
C ALA A 312 24.16 -5.03 -27.06
N ILE A 313 24.99 -4.48 -26.17
CA ILE A 313 25.65 -5.24 -25.10
C ILE A 313 24.62 -5.83 -24.12
N LEU A 314 23.61 -5.03 -23.73
CA LEU A 314 22.58 -5.45 -22.78
C LEU A 314 21.67 -6.55 -23.32
N LEU A 315 21.40 -6.57 -24.63
CA LEU A 315 20.54 -7.58 -25.27
C LEU A 315 21.33 -8.73 -25.90
N LYS A 316 22.67 -8.67 -25.91
CA LYS A 316 23.55 -9.58 -26.67
C LYS A 316 23.21 -9.59 -28.17
N LEU A 317 22.94 -8.42 -28.73
CA LEU A 317 22.65 -8.22 -30.15
C LEU A 317 23.78 -7.45 -30.82
N ASP A 318 23.81 -7.49 -32.16
CA ASP A 318 24.67 -6.61 -32.93
C ASP A 318 24.13 -5.17 -32.93
N GLN A 319 25.02 -4.18 -32.88
CA GLN A 319 24.63 -2.76 -32.85
C GLN A 319 23.83 -2.34 -34.09
N ARG A 320 24.13 -2.90 -35.28
CA ARG A 320 23.37 -2.64 -36.51
C ARG A 320 21.95 -3.17 -36.39
N THR A 321 21.79 -4.35 -35.77
CA THR A 321 20.45 -4.92 -35.49
C THR A 321 19.64 -3.99 -34.58
N VAL A 322 20.26 -3.49 -33.51
CA VAL A 322 19.60 -2.53 -32.59
C VAL A 322 19.19 -1.26 -33.33
N TRP A 323 20.06 -0.70 -34.16
CA TRP A 323 19.76 0.50 -34.95
C TRP A 323 18.60 0.25 -35.91
N THR A 324 18.62 -0.84 -36.68
CA THR A 324 17.54 -1.17 -37.62
C THR A 324 16.20 -1.37 -36.91
N VAL A 325 16.20 -2.06 -35.77
CA VAL A 325 15.00 -2.27 -34.95
C VAL A 325 14.45 -0.93 -34.46
N TYR A 326 15.32 -0.05 -33.93
CA TYR A 326 14.93 1.28 -33.50
C TYR A 326 14.34 2.11 -34.65
N SER A 327 15.02 2.18 -35.80
CA SER A 327 14.55 2.95 -36.95
C SER A 327 13.21 2.46 -37.50
N ARG A 328 12.95 1.14 -37.45
CA ARG A 328 11.62 0.57 -37.80
C ARG A 328 10.55 0.98 -36.77
N ALA A 329 10.88 0.93 -35.49
CA ALA A 329 9.97 1.35 -34.42
C ALA A 329 9.61 2.84 -34.53
N ASP A 330 10.61 3.71 -34.71
CA ASP A 330 10.46 5.16 -34.87
C ASP A 330 9.59 5.51 -36.09
N ARG A 331 9.80 4.84 -37.23
CA ARG A 331 8.97 5.03 -38.43
C ARG A 331 7.51 4.62 -38.20
N LYS A 332 7.28 3.52 -37.51
CA LYS A 332 5.92 3.05 -37.17
C LYS A 332 5.21 4.01 -36.21
N LEU A 333 5.96 4.73 -35.38
CA LEU A 333 5.42 5.74 -34.46
C LEU A 333 5.11 7.07 -35.19
N LYS A 334 5.93 7.45 -36.18
CA LYS A 334 5.76 8.69 -36.95
C LYS A 334 4.70 8.64 -38.05
N ASN A 335 4.34 7.44 -38.50
CA ASN A 335 3.25 7.23 -39.47
C ASN A 335 1.88 7.09 -38.77
N GLU A 336 1.73 7.69 -37.58
CA GLU A 336 0.46 7.93 -36.89
C GLU A 336 -0.09 9.29 -37.29
#